data_AF-A0ABD1U619-F1
#
_entry.id   AF-A0ABD1U619-F1
#
_cell.length_a   1.000
_cell.length_b   1.000
_cell.length_c   1.000
_cell.angle_alpha   90.00
_cell.angle_beta   90.00
_cell.angle_gamma   90.00
#
_symmetry.space_group_name_H-M   'P 1'
#
loop_
_entity.id
_entity.type
_entity.pdbx_description
1 polymer ?
#
loop_
_entity_poly.entity_id
_entity_poly.type
_entity_poly.pdbx_seq_one_letter_code
_entity_poly.pdbx_strand_id
1 'polypeptide(L)'
;MVHEKATAPSTAEQTGDEVEGGKKGGGVAVLLELFAALKDLPRPMWILLLATCLNWIAWFLFLLFDTDWMGKEVYGGKVGDGGLYDHGMRTGAIGLTLNSVVLGFASLGVVFLGRQIGGAKRLWGIVNFLLAFCLVMTVLITKLAESTRRHVVTRSGITTPLKPVAGVRAGALTLFAVLGIPQAVTYSIPFALASIFSSKHGTGQGVSLGVLNLAIVIPQMMVSLLSGLWDELFGGGNLPSFIVGAVAAAASGIVALTILPSPDVLSAQ
;
A
#
# COMPACT_ATOMS: atom_id res chain seq x y z
N MET A 1 48.20 29.82 -59.26
CA MET A 1 49.21 28.80 -59.61
C MET A 1 49.47 27.99 -58.35
N VAL A 2 49.16 26.70 -58.41
CA VAL A 2 49.36 25.63 -57.40
C VAL A 2 48.66 25.82 -56.04
N HIS A 3 47.48 25.19 -55.89
CA HIS A 3 47.00 24.70 -54.60
C HIS A 3 46.75 23.19 -54.70
N GLU A 4 47.19 22.54 -53.63
CA GLU A 4 47.32 21.13 -53.28
C GLU A 4 46.20 20.18 -53.73
N LYS A 5 46.63 19.00 -54.19
CA LYS A 5 45.81 17.89 -54.66
C LYS A 5 45.45 16.98 -53.48
N ALA A 6 44.16 16.79 -53.24
CA ALA A 6 43.62 15.94 -52.19
C ALA A 6 44.03 14.46 -52.36
N THR A 7 44.49 13.86 -51.26
CA THR A 7 44.82 12.43 -51.12
C THR A 7 43.63 11.70 -50.49
N ALA A 8 43.15 10.64 -51.14
CA ALA A 8 42.41 9.53 -50.54
C ALA A 8 43.39 8.33 -50.37
N PRO A 9 43.09 7.15 -49.78
CA PRO A 9 41.78 6.61 -49.35
C PRO A 9 41.80 5.73 -48.05
N SER A 10 40.64 5.09 -47.78
CA SER A 10 40.41 3.82 -47.05
C SER A 10 40.17 3.85 -45.54
N THR A 11 38.93 3.56 -45.11
CA THR A 11 38.69 2.65 -43.96
C THR A 11 37.31 2.00 -44.04
N ALA A 12 37.33 0.67 -44.11
CA ALA A 12 36.45 -0.35 -43.52
C ALA A 12 34.92 -0.22 -43.58
N GLU A 13 34.35 -1.28 -44.17
CA GLU A 13 33.06 -1.91 -43.89
C GLU A 13 32.43 -1.53 -42.54
N GLN A 14 31.24 -0.91 -42.60
CA GLN A 14 30.20 -1.11 -41.60
C GLN A 14 29.10 -1.91 -42.28
N THR A 15 29.22 -3.23 -42.19
CA THR A 15 28.13 -4.17 -42.44
C THR A 15 27.03 -3.83 -41.45
N GLY A 16 25.93 -3.29 -41.97
CA GLY A 16 24.70 -3.16 -41.22
C GLY A 16 24.15 -4.55 -40.96
N ASP A 17 24.27 -5.01 -39.71
CA ASP A 17 23.33 -6.01 -39.20
C ASP A 17 22.03 -5.27 -38.90
N GLU A 18 21.11 -5.38 -39.86
CA GLU A 18 19.70 -5.19 -39.66
C GLU A 18 19.23 -6.14 -38.55
N VAL A 19 18.95 -5.61 -37.36
CA VAL A 19 18.05 -6.29 -36.42
C VAL A 19 16.63 -5.82 -36.73
N GLU A 20 16.09 -6.34 -37.82
CA GLU A 20 14.64 -6.40 -38.02
C GLU A 20 14.13 -7.62 -37.25
N GLY A 21 13.38 -7.37 -36.17
CA GLY A 21 12.93 -8.41 -35.25
C GLY A 21 11.67 -8.02 -34.49
N GLY A 22 10.59 -7.72 -35.24
CA GLY A 22 9.17 -7.69 -34.86
C GLY A 22 8.79 -7.53 -33.38
N LYS A 23 8.52 -6.28 -32.94
CA LYS A 23 7.79 -6.01 -31.68
C LYS A 23 6.28 -6.14 -31.88
N LYS A 24 5.79 -7.39 -31.99
CA LYS A 24 4.43 -7.77 -31.59
C LYS A 24 4.53 -8.57 -30.28
N GLY A 25 4.78 -7.87 -29.19
CA GLY A 25 4.95 -8.49 -27.86
C GLY A 25 5.18 -7.52 -26.70
N GLY A 26 4.73 -6.26 -26.82
CA GLY A 26 5.15 -5.18 -25.92
C GLY A 26 4.85 -5.39 -24.42
N GLY A 27 3.72 -6.01 -24.08
CA GLY A 27 3.35 -6.22 -22.66
C GLY A 27 4.04 -7.41 -22.00
N VAL A 28 4.05 -8.56 -22.68
CA VAL A 28 4.65 -9.79 -22.14
C VAL A 28 6.18 -9.68 -22.07
N ALA A 29 6.82 -9.04 -23.06
CA ALA A 29 8.26 -8.80 -23.02
C ALA A 29 8.68 -7.94 -21.82
N VAL A 30 7.96 -6.85 -21.53
CA VAL A 30 8.24 -5.99 -20.38
C VAL A 30 8.04 -6.74 -19.06
N LEU A 31 7.00 -7.57 -18.94
CA LEU A 31 6.82 -8.40 -17.75
C LEU A 31 7.97 -9.39 -17.58
N LEU A 32 8.39 -10.06 -18.66
CA LEU A 32 9.52 -10.98 -18.62
C LEU A 32 10.83 -10.27 -18.25
N GLU A 33 11.07 -9.06 -18.76
CA GLU A 33 12.21 -8.22 -18.39
C GLU A 33 12.17 -7.83 -16.89
N LEU A 34 10.99 -7.49 -16.35
CA LEU A 34 10.84 -7.18 -14.92
C LEU A 34 11.03 -8.43 -14.04
N PHE A 35 10.54 -9.59 -14.46
CA PHE A 35 10.75 -10.86 -13.73
C PHE A 35 12.20 -11.35 -13.80
N ALA A 36 12.89 -11.10 -14.91
CA ALA A 36 14.33 -11.35 -15.01
C ALA A 36 15.09 -10.41 -14.07
N ALA A 37 14.80 -9.11 -14.13
CA ALA A 37 15.41 -8.12 -13.24
C ALA A 37 15.17 -8.41 -11.76
N LEU A 38 13.99 -8.92 -11.38
CA LEU A 38 13.68 -9.36 -10.01
C LEU A 38 14.70 -10.39 -9.49
N LYS A 39 15.12 -11.35 -10.33
CA LYS A 39 16.08 -12.40 -9.93
C LYS A 39 17.48 -11.85 -9.66
N ASP A 40 17.87 -10.81 -10.39
CA ASP A 40 19.22 -10.23 -10.30
C ASP A 40 19.34 -9.16 -9.22
N LEU A 41 18.29 -8.94 -8.42
CA LEU A 41 18.30 -7.91 -7.38
C LEU A 41 19.19 -8.27 -6.18
N PRO A 42 19.88 -7.27 -5.61
CA PRO A 42 20.69 -7.48 -4.40
C PRO A 42 19.79 -7.77 -3.19
N ARG A 43 20.33 -8.49 -2.21
CA ARG A 43 19.62 -8.90 -0.98
C ARG A 43 18.85 -7.75 -0.27
N PRO A 44 19.37 -6.51 -0.15
CA PRO A 44 18.63 -5.37 0.42
C PRO A 44 17.30 -5.09 -0.29
N MET A 45 17.27 -5.24 -1.62
CA MET A 45 16.07 -5.00 -2.41
C MET A 45 15.03 -6.11 -2.19
N TRP A 46 15.45 -7.38 -2.12
CA TRP A 46 14.53 -8.48 -1.78
C TRP A 46 13.85 -8.30 -0.43
N ILE A 47 14.60 -7.82 0.58
CA ILE A 47 14.05 -7.51 1.91
C ILE A 47 13.05 -6.36 1.82
N LEU A 48 13.36 -5.31 1.03
CA LEU A 48 12.46 -4.20 0.80
C LEU A 48 11.17 -4.64 0.09
N LEU A 49 11.27 -5.49 -0.93
CA LEU A 49 10.12 -6.05 -1.64
C LEU A 49 9.25 -6.89 -0.70
N LEU A 50 9.85 -7.75 0.13
CA LEU A 50 9.13 -8.54 1.12
C LEU A 50 8.38 -7.65 2.13
N ALA A 51 9.05 -6.66 2.70
CA ALA A 51 8.43 -5.72 3.63
C ALA A 51 7.28 -4.94 2.96
N THR A 52 7.47 -4.56 1.70
CA THR A 52 6.46 -3.88 0.89
C THR A 52 5.26 -4.79 0.65
N CYS A 53 5.47 -6.04 0.22
CA CYS A 53 4.41 -7.03 0.03
C CYS A 53 3.56 -7.20 1.30
N LEU A 54 4.20 -7.44 2.45
CA LEU A 54 3.51 -7.62 3.73
C LEU A 54 2.69 -6.39 4.13
N ASN A 55 3.24 -5.19 3.97
CA ASN A 55 2.52 -3.94 4.26
C ASN A 55 1.33 -3.74 3.31
N TRP A 56 1.47 -4.08 2.02
CA TRP A 56 0.37 -3.95 1.06
C TRP A 56 -0.72 -4.98 1.26
N ILE A 57 -0.42 -6.20 1.74
CA ILE A 57 -1.46 -7.14 2.21
C ILE A 57 -2.33 -6.47 3.27
N ALA A 58 -1.71 -5.78 4.25
CA ALA A 58 -2.44 -5.08 5.29
C ALA A 58 -3.33 -3.95 4.74
N TRP A 59 -2.78 -3.13 3.84
CA TRP A 59 -3.53 -2.04 3.22
C TRP A 59 -4.67 -2.54 2.35
N PHE A 60 -4.48 -3.59 1.55
CA PHE A 60 -5.56 -4.11 0.70
C PHE A 60 -6.67 -4.76 1.51
N LEU A 61 -6.35 -5.50 2.57
CA LEU A 61 -7.36 -6.02 3.49
C LEU A 61 -8.11 -4.89 4.20
N PHE A 62 -7.45 -3.78 4.50
CA PHE A 62 -8.15 -2.61 5.03
C PHE A 62 -9.06 -1.97 3.97
N LEU A 63 -8.50 -1.55 2.83
CA LEU A 63 -9.22 -0.79 1.79
C LEU A 63 -10.37 -1.57 1.15
N LEU A 64 -10.29 -2.90 1.11
CA LEU A 64 -11.35 -3.73 0.54
C LEU A 64 -12.56 -3.84 1.47
N PHE A 65 -12.33 -3.82 2.79
CA PHE A 65 -13.32 -4.15 3.80
C PHE A 65 -13.69 -2.99 4.73
N ASP A 66 -13.00 -1.84 4.67
CA ASP A 66 -13.19 -0.70 5.58
C ASP A 66 -14.54 0.01 5.44
N THR A 67 -15.02 0.20 4.21
CA THR A 67 -16.28 0.88 3.92
C THR A 67 -17.47 -0.04 4.18
N ASP A 68 -17.32 -1.33 3.85
CA ASP A 68 -18.27 -2.38 4.23
C ASP A 68 -18.34 -2.51 5.76
N TRP A 69 -17.19 -2.47 6.43
CA TRP A 69 -17.09 -2.46 7.89
C TRP A 69 -17.83 -1.28 8.52
N MET A 70 -17.70 -0.10 7.94
CA MET A 70 -18.44 1.06 8.39
C MET A 70 -19.96 0.88 8.20
N GLY A 71 -20.38 0.21 7.12
CA GLY A 71 -21.78 -0.12 6.81
C GLY A 71 -22.40 -1.15 7.75
N LYS A 72 -21.79 -2.34 7.84
CA LYS A 72 -22.33 -3.51 8.54
C LYS A 72 -22.01 -3.48 10.02
N GLU A 73 -20.76 -3.30 10.41
CA GLU A 73 -20.32 -3.43 11.80
C GLU A 73 -20.53 -2.14 12.60
N VAL A 74 -20.11 -0.99 12.06
CA VAL A 74 -20.21 0.28 12.81
C VAL A 74 -21.64 0.81 12.81
N TYR A 75 -22.28 0.86 11.64
CA TYR A 75 -23.66 1.34 11.52
C TYR A 75 -24.72 0.27 11.78
N GLY A 76 -24.38 -1.02 11.73
CA GLY A 76 -25.34 -2.11 11.95
C GLY A 76 -26.29 -2.35 10.79
N GLY A 77 -26.05 -1.75 9.62
CA GLY A 77 -26.92 -1.90 8.45
C GLY A 77 -26.76 -3.26 7.78
N LYS A 78 -27.83 -3.77 7.20
CA LYS A 78 -27.77 -4.95 6.32
C LYS A 78 -27.86 -4.51 4.86
N VAL A 79 -27.22 -5.25 3.97
CA VAL A 79 -27.31 -5.01 2.52
C VAL A 79 -28.79 -5.15 2.11
N GLY A 80 -29.33 -4.10 1.47
CA GLY A 80 -30.74 -4.05 1.05
C GLY A 80 -31.76 -3.61 2.11
N ASP A 81 -31.34 -3.23 3.33
CA ASP A 81 -32.22 -2.84 4.45
C ASP A 81 -32.68 -1.36 4.40
N GLY A 82 -32.82 -0.78 3.21
CA GLY A 82 -33.44 0.54 3.06
C GLY A 82 -32.63 1.76 3.57
N GLY A 83 -31.29 1.65 3.69
CA GLY A 83 -30.40 2.82 3.65
C GLY A 83 -29.41 3.01 4.80
N LEU A 84 -29.50 2.26 5.91
CA LEU A 84 -28.54 2.40 7.01
C LEU A 84 -27.13 1.92 6.61
N TYR A 85 -27.07 0.81 5.87
CA TYR A 85 -25.84 0.30 5.27
C TYR A 85 -25.22 1.32 4.30
N ASP A 86 -26.01 1.87 3.37
CA ASP A 86 -25.56 2.89 2.42
C ASP A 86 -25.05 4.16 3.12
N HIS A 87 -25.71 4.57 4.21
CA HIS A 87 -25.28 5.70 5.02
C HIS A 87 -23.95 5.41 5.74
N GLY A 88 -23.76 4.17 6.23
CA GLY A 88 -22.52 3.71 6.82
C GLY A 88 -21.38 3.71 5.80
N MET A 89 -21.59 3.11 4.63
CA MET A 89 -20.64 3.15 3.51
C MET A 89 -20.26 4.58 3.12
N ARG A 90 -21.25 5.46 2.96
CA ARG A 90 -21.00 6.88 2.63
C ARG A 90 -20.21 7.57 3.73
N THR A 91 -20.43 7.23 5.00
CA THR A 91 -19.63 7.75 6.10
C THR A 91 -18.21 7.19 6.08
N GLY A 92 -18.03 5.92 5.69
CA GLY A 92 -16.72 5.31 5.47
C GLY A 92 -15.94 6.03 4.36
N ALA A 93 -16.60 6.36 3.25
CA ALA A 93 -16.01 7.16 2.17
C ALA A 93 -15.60 8.58 2.63
N ILE A 94 -16.37 9.21 3.51
CA ILE A 94 -15.97 10.46 4.18
C ILE A 94 -14.72 10.23 5.04
N GLY A 95 -14.64 9.11 5.76
CA GLY A 95 -13.45 8.68 6.48
C GLY A 95 -12.22 8.58 5.57
N LEU A 96 -12.33 7.91 4.42
CA LEU A 96 -11.28 7.83 3.40
C LEU A 96 -10.90 9.19 2.79
N THR A 97 -11.85 10.12 2.73
CA THR A 97 -11.56 11.50 2.33
C THR A 97 -10.71 12.21 3.40
N LEU A 98 -11.06 12.06 4.69
CA LEU A 98 -10.26 12.60 5.80
C LEU A 98 -8.87 11.96 5.86
N ASN A 99 -8.79 10.65 5.64
CA ASN A 99 -7.52 9.93 5.47
C ASN A 99 -6.65 10.60 4.41
N SER A 100 -7.22 10.91 3.24
CA SER A 100 -6.51 11.55 2.12
C SER A 100 -6.03 12.97 2.46
N VAL A 101 -6.79 13.74 3.24
CA VAL A 101 -6.38 15.06 3.72
C VAL A 101 -5.18 14.94 4.66
N VAL A 102 -5.27 14.06 5.67
CA VAL A 102 -4.17 13.84 6.62
C VAL A 102 -2.93 13.30 5.92
N LEU A 103 -3.11 12.35 5.00
CA LEU A 103 -2.08 11.84 4.09
C LEU A 103 -1.36 12.98 3.38
N GLY A 104 -2.11 13.91 2.77
CA GLY A 104 -1.55 15.06 2.06
C GLY A 104 -0.63 15.89 2.96
N PHE A 105 -1.09 16.26 4.16
CA PHE A 105 -0.26 17.00 5.12
C PHE A 105 0.93 16.19 5.65
N ALA A 106 0.71 14.93 5.99
CA ALA A 106 1.75 14.04 6.49
C ALA A 106 2.85 13.82 5.45
N SER A 107 2.49 13.75 4.16
CA SER A 107 3.43 13.56 3.04
C SER A 107 4.51 14.64 2.98
N LEU A 108 4.13 15.91 3.23
CA LEU A 108 5.06 17.04 3.30
C LEU A 108 6.09 16.87 4.43
N GLY A 109 5.68 16.21 5.52
CA GLY A 109 6.50 15.96 6.69
C GLY A 109 7.34 14.68 6.64
N VAL A 110 7.13 13.76 5.69
CA VAL A 110 7.76 12.41 5.71
C VAL A 110 9.28 12.49 5.76
N VAL A 111 9.89 13.39 4.97
CA VAL A 111 11.35 13.56 4.96
C VAL A 111 11.85 14.10 6.30
N PHE A 112 11.14 15.06 6.89
CA PHE A 112 11.47 15.64 8.18
C PHE A 112 11.34 14.61 9.32
N LEU A 113 10.21 13.90 9.37
CA LEU A 113 9.96 12.78 10.30
C LEU A 113 11.03 11.70 10.17
N GLY A 114 11.42 11.35 8.95
CA GLY A 114 12.46 10.36 8.69
C GLY A 114 13.83 10.77 9.25
N ARG A 115 14.17 12.07 9.18
CA ARG A 115 15.42 12.60 9.77
C ARG A 115 15.37 12.61 11.29
N GLN A 116 14.27 13.07 11.89
CA GLN A 116 14.11 13.17 13.34
C GLN A 116 14.10 11.81 14.04
N ILE A 117 13.47 10.80 13.43
CA ILE A 117 13.28 9.46 14.02
C ILE A 117 14.51 8.54 13.80
N GLY A 118 15.56 9.06 13.16
CA GLY A 118 16.83 8.35 12.96
C GLY A 118 16.85 7.43 11.75
N GLY A 119 16.14 7.80 10.67
CA GLY A 119 16.25 7.20 9.35
C GLY A 119 14.95 6.61 8.79
N ALA A 120 14.91 6.45 7.47
CA ALA A 120 13.77 5.89 6.72
C ALA A 120 13.37 4.49 7.22
N LYS A 121 14.35 3.66 7.61
CA LYS A 121 14.13 2.32 8.18
C LYS A 121 13.29 2.36 9.46
N ARG A 122 13.66 3.21 10.41
CA ARG A 122 12.96 3.33 11.70
C ARG A 122 11.58 3.91 11.51
N LEU A 123 11.46 4.95 10.68
CA LEU A 123 10.17 5.53 10.33
C LEU A 123 9.25 4.47 9.72
N TRP A 124 9.74 3.68 8.74
CA TRP A 124 8.99 2.59 8.11
C TRP A 124 8.47 1.58 9.13
N GLY A 125 9.33 1.13 10.05
CA GLY A 125 8.94 0.21 11.10
C GLY A 125 7.88 0.77 12.04
N ILE A 126 8.09 1.98 12.56
CA ILE A 126 7.19 2.63 13.52
C ILE A 126 5.79 2.83 12.91
N VAL A 127 5.71 3.30 11.66
CA VAL A 127 4.40 3.49 11.03
C VAL A 127 3.67 2.18 10.73
N ASN A 128 4.40 1.09 10.47
CA ASN A 128 3.81 -0.22 10.30
C ASN A 128 3.21 -0.74 11.61
N PHE A 129 3.86 -0.47 12.76
CA PHE A 129 3.25 -0.75 14.06
C PHE A 129 2.06 0.15 14.36
N LEU A 130 2.10 1.43 13.95
CA LEU A 130 0.95 2.33 14.05
C LEU A 130 -0.22 1.82 13.18
N LEU A 131 0.04 1.36 11.96
CA LEU A 131 -0.95 0.71 11.10
C LEU A 131 -1.54 -0.53 11.79
N ALA A 132 -0.70 -1.43 12.30
CA ALA A 132 -1.14 -2.63 13.01
C ALA A 132 -2.03 -2.27 14.22
N PHE A 133 -1.62 -1.28 15.01
CA PHE A 133 -2.40 -0.78 16.14
C PHE A 133 -3.76 -0.22 15.70
N CYS A 134 -3.79 0.62 14.66
CA CYS A 134 -5.03 1.14 14.09
C CYS A 134 -5.94 0.02 13.59
N LEU A 135 -5.41 -1.00 12.92
CA LEU A 135 -6.20 -2.15 12.48
C LEU A 135 -6.77 -2.95 13.65
N VAL A 136 -6.03 -3.14 14.75
CA VAL A 136 -6.57 -3.74 15.97
C VAL A 136 -7.66 -2.86 16.62
N MET A 137 -7.50 -1.54 16.59
CA MET A 137 -8.49 -0.60 17.14
C MET A 137 -9.85 -0.68 16.44
N THR A 138 -9.92 -1.15 15.18
CA THR A 138 -11.21 -1.41 14.51
C THR A 138 -12.05 -2.45 15.25
N VAL A 139 -11.42 -3.44 15.91
CA VAL A 139 -12.10 -4.44 16.74
C VAL A 139 -12.74 -3.76 17.95
N LEU A 140 -12.02 -2.86 18.62
CA LEU A 140 -12.56 -2.10 19.75
C LEU A 140 -13.76 -1.24 19.33
N ILE A 141 -13.64 -0.51 18.22
CA ILE A 141 -14.74 0.31 17.69
C ILE A 141 -15.94 -0.55 17.35
N THR A 142 -15.74 -1.73 16.78
CA THR A 142 -16.82 -2.68 16.48
C THR A 142 -17.50 -3.18 17.74
N LYS A 143 -16.72 -3.52 18.76
CA LYS A 143 -17.26 -3.97 20.05
C LYS A 143 -18.04 -2.86 20.77
N LEU A 144 -17.58 -1.62 20.69
CA LEU A 144 -18.30 -0.46 21.21
C LEU A 144 -19.56 -0.13 20.39
N ALA A 145 -19.51 -0.32 19.06
CA ALA A 145 -20.67 -0.18 18.19
C ALA A 145 -21.74 -1.22 18.51
N GLU A 146 -21.33 -2.48 18.73
CA GLU A 146 -22.18 -3.60 19.14
C GLU A 146 -22.79 -3.37 20.53
N SER A 147 -21.99 -2.98 21.53
CA SER A 147 -22.46 -2.77 22.90
C SER A 147 -23.40 -1.58 23.05
N THR A 148 -23.27 -0.57 22.19
CA THR A 148 -24.06 0.67 22.25
C THR A 148 -25.19 0.68 21.22
N ARG A 149 -25.41 -0.46 20.52
CA ARG A 149 -26.42 -0.57 19.48
C ARG A 149 -27.80 -0.47 20.09
N ARG A 150 -28.51 0.62 19.75
CA ARG A 150 -29.91 0.81 20.12
C ARG A 150 -30.78 0.35 18.97
N HIS A 151 -31.85 -0.37 19.27
CA HIS A 151 -32.82 -0.83 18.29
C HIS A 151 -34.10 -0.01 18.50
N VAL A 152 -34.72 0.45 17.43
CA VAL A 152 -36.08 0.99 17.49
C VAL A 152 -37.03 -0.02 16.86
N VAL A 153 -38.09 -0.34 17.59
CA VAL A 153 -39.22 -1.11 17.07
C VAL A 153 -40.08 -0.13 16.30
N THR A 154 -40.10 -0.25 14.97
CA THR A 154 -41.05 0.51 14.13
C THR A 154 -42.48 0.01 14.39
N ARG A 155 -43.50 0.83 14.07
CA ARG A 155 -44.93 0.49 14.29
C ARG A 155 -45.38 -0.82 13.62
N SER A 156 -44.59 -1.35 12.67
CA SER A 156 -44.76 -2.64 12.00
C SER A 156 -44.12 -3.84 12.72
N GLY A 157 -43.51 -3.64 13.90
CA GLY A 157 -42.82 -4.69 14.66
C GLY A 157 -41.39 -4.99 14.18
N ILE A 158 -40.88 -4.27 13.17
CA ILE A 158 -39.52 -4.45 12.63
C ILE A 158 -38.53 -3.69 13.55
N THR A 159 -37.54 -4.42 14.06
CA THR A 159 -36.42 -3.84 14.82
C THR A 159 -35.37 -3.32 13.86
N THR A 160 -35.27 -2.00 13.70
CA THR A 160 -34.18 -1.39 12.91
C THR A 160 -33.11 -0.82 13.85
N PRO A 161 -31.82 -1.08 13.58
CA PRO A 161 -30.74 -0.46 14.35
C PRO A 161 -30.76 1.06 14.13
N LEU A 162 -30.59 1.82 15.21
CA LEU A 162 -30.41 3.26 15.14
C LEU A 162 -28.98 3.61 14.75
N LYS A 163 -28.81 4.83 14.22
CA LYS A 163 -27.48 5.39 13.92
C LYS A 163 -26.56 5.23 15.15
N PRO A 164 -25.28 4.87 14.94
CA PRO A 164 -24.35 4.66 16.03
C PRO A 164 -24.21 5.94 16.86
N VAL A 165 -23.95 5.78 18.16
CA VAL A 165 -23.70 6.90 19.05
C VAL A 165 -22.57 7.76 18.49
N ALA A 166 -22.71 9.08 18.58
CA ALA A 166 -21.80 10.05 17.98
C ALA A 166 -20.33 9.76 18.31
N GLY A 167 -20.03 9.27 19.52
CA GLY A 167 -18.69 8.87 19.94
C GLY A 167 -18.08 7.71 19.15
N VAL A 168 -18.86 6.66 18.83
CA VAL A 168 -18.39 5.51 18.03
C VAL A 168 -18.11 5.94 16.59
N ARG A 169 -19.03 6.72 16.01
CA ARG A 169 -18.85 7.28 14.66
C ARG A 169 -17.63 8.21 14.60
N ALA A 170 -17.46 9.09 15.57
CA ALA A 170 -16.31 9.98 15.66
C ALA A 170 -15.02 9.17 15.80
N GLY A 171 -14.98 8.15 16.66
CA GLY A 171 -13.84 7.24 16.81
C GLY A 171 -13.46 6.55 15.50
N ALA A 172 -14.44 6.06 14.74
CA ALA A 172 -14.19 5.46 13.43
C ALA A 172 -13.59 6.47 12.43
N LEU A 173 -14.17 7.68 12.34
CA LEU A 173 -13.65 8.73 11.45
C LEU A 173 -12.24 9.21 11.85
N THR A 174 -11.97 9.31 13.16
CA THR A 174 -10.63 9.62 13.67
C THR A 174 -9.64 8.52 13.31
N LEU A 175 -10.03 7.25 13.41
CA LEU A 175 -9.19 6.12 13.00
C LEU A 175 -8.83 6.21 11.52
N PHE A 176 -9.81 6.44 10.63
CA PHE A 176 -9.57 6.67 9.21
C PHE A 176 -8.58 7.83 8.98
N ALA A 177 -8.79 8.96 9.65
CA ALA A 177 -7.92 10.13 9.53
C ALA A 177 -6.47 9.81 9.96
N VAL A 178 -6.28 9.16 11.11
CA VAL A 178 -4.95 8.79 11.65
C VAL A 178 -4.22 7.83 10.70
N LEU A 179 -4.94 6.90 10.07
CA LEU A 179 -4.36 5.99 9.06
C LEU A 179 -3.73 6.73 7.86
N GLY A 180 -4.09 7.99 7.61
CA GLY A 180 -3.44 8.81 6.58
C GLY A 180 -1.93 8.98 6.83
N ILE A 181 -1.48 8.95 8.10
CA ILE A 181 -0.06 9.09 8.46
C ILE A 181 0.76 7.86 8.00
N PRO A 182 0.42 6.61 8.40
CA PRO A 182 1.08 5.43 7.83
C PRO A 182 1.00 5.34 6.31
N GLN A 183 -0.11 5.78 5.71
CA GLN A 183 -0.29 5.76 4.26
C GLN A 183 0.69 6.71 3.54
N ALA A 184 0.95 7.90 4.12
CA ALA A 184 1.91 8.86 3.57
C ALA A 184 3.32 8.30 3.48
N VAL A 185 3.72 7.62 4.55
CA VAL A 185 5.01 6.95 4.63
C VAL A 185 5.04 5.76 3.66
N THR A 186 3.93 5.02 3.51
CA THR A 186 3.79 3.90 2.54
C THR A 186 4.00 4.31 1.11
N TYR A 187 3.49 5.46 0.70
CA TYR A 187 3.66 5.93 -0.68
C TYR A 187 5.01 6.60 -0.94
N SER A 188 5.83 6.79 0.09
CA SER A 188 7.09 7.55 -0.04
C SER A 188 8.33 6.68 0.22
N ILE A 189 8.39 6.02 1.39
CA ILE A 189 9.62 5.40 1.88
C ILE A 189 10.08 4.19 1.04
N PRO A 190 9.21 3.23 0.66
CA PRO A 190 9.65 2.11 -0.17
C PRO A 190 10.25 2.57 -1.50
N PHE A 191 9.64 3.56 -2.14
CA PHE A 191 10.14 4.14 -3.40
C PHE A 191 11.47 4.85 -3.23
N ALA A 192 11.63 5.63 -2.15
CA ALA A 192 12.89 6.28 -1.82
C ALA A 192 14.00 5.26 -1.56
N LEU A 193 13.72 4.20 -0.77
CA LEU A 193 14.68 3.15 -0.47
C LEU A 193 15.07 2.33 -1.71
N ALA A 194 14.09 1.99 -2.55
CA ALA A 194 14.34 1.29 -3.81
C ALA A 194 15.24 2.13 -4.72
N SER A 195 14.99 3.43 -4.83
CA SER A 195 15.84 4.35 -5.60
C SER A 195 17.27 4.43 -5.06
N ILE A 196 17.45 4.47 -3.73
CA ILE A 196 18.78 4.55 -3.11
C ILE A 196 19.55 3.23 -3.27
N PHE A 197 18.90 2.09 -3.12
CA PHE A 197 19.55 0.80 -3.31
C PHE A 197 19.89 0.54 -4.78
N SER A 198 19.05 1.00 -5.70
CA SER A 198 19.29 0.89 -7.14
C SER A 198 20.53 1.69 -7.58
N SER A 199 20.66 2.95 -7.13
CA SER A 199 21.81 3.79 -7.47
C SER A 199 23.14 3.27 -6.93
N LYS A 200 23.13 2.59 -5.77
CA LYS A 200 24.34 1.98 -5.19
C LYS A 200 24.82 0.71 -5.91
N HIS A 201 23.93 -0.01 -6.60
CA HIS A 201 24.25 -1.32 -7.20
C HIS A 201 24.28 -1.29 -8.74
N GLY A 202 24.20 -0.11 -9.36
CA GLY A 202 24.23 0.03 -10.82
C GLY A 202 23.02 -0.58 -11.55
N THR A 203 21.99 -0.99 -10.81
CA THR A 203 20.71 -1.41 -11.39
C THR A 203 20.00 -0.17 -11.93
N GLY A 204 19.29 -0.29 -13.06
CA GLY A 204 18.52 0.83 -13.59
C GLY A 204 17.45 1.30 -12.59
N GLN A 205 17.49 2.59 -12.20
CA GLN A 205 16.56 3.17 -11.23
C GLN A 205 15.09 2.91 -11.59
N GLY A 206 14.74 3.05 -12.88
CA GLY A 206 13.40 2.75 -13.38
C GLY A 206 13.01 1.28 -13.24
N VAL A 207 13.95 0.35 -13.43
CA VAL A 207 13.71 -1.09 -13.30
C VAL A 207 13.44 -1.45 -11.84
N SER A 208 14.21 -0.91 -10.88
CA SER A 208 13.97 -1.15 -9.46
C SER A 208 12.62 -0.61 -8.97
N LEU A 209 12.19 0.56 -9.46
CA LEU A 209 10.87 1.10 -9.17
C LEU A 209 9.76 0.28 -9.82
N GLY A 210 9.97 -0.22 -11.04
CA GLY A 210 9.05 -1.14 -11.71
C GLY A 210 8.86 -2.46 -10.95
N VAL A 211 9.96 -3.05 -10.47
CA VAL A 211 9.91 -4.26 -9.64
C VAL A 211 9.26 -4.00 -8.28
N LEU A 212 9.48 -2.83 -7.68
CA LEU A 212 8.77 -2.43 -6.46
C LEU A 212 7.25 -2.40 -6.67
N ASN A 213 6.77 -1.90 -7.82
CA ASN A 213 5.33 -1.94 -8.13
C ASN A 213 4.79 -3.36 -8.27
N LEU A 214 5.58 -4.34 -8.73
CA LEU A 214 5.15 -5.75 -8.71
C LEU A 214 4.93 -6.26 -7.28
N ALA A 215 5.74 -5.82 -6.31
CA ALA A 215 5.52 -6.12 -4.89
C ALA A 215 4.26 -5.46 -4.30
N ILE A 216 3.62 -4.53 -5.02
CA ILE A 216 2.34 -3.93 -4.65
C ILE A 216 1.20 -4.68 -5.34
N VAL A 217 1.32 -4.87 -6.65
CA VAL A 217 0.27 -5.45 -7.50
C VAL A 217 0.05 -6.94 -7.20
N ILE A 218 1.10 -7.71 -6.92
CA ILE A 218 0.95 -9.15 -6.63
C ILE A 218 0.08 -9.37 -5.38
N PRO A 219 0.36 -8.75 -4.21
CA PRO A 219 -0.55 -8.78 -3.08
C PRO A 219 -1.97 -8.30 -3.40
N GLN A 220 -2.11 -7.23 -4.18
CA GLN A 220 -3.41 -6.69 -4.58
C GLN A 220 -4.26 -7.74 -5.30
N MET A 221 -3.66 -8.43 -6.27
CA MET A 221 -4.32 -9.46 -7.04
C MET A 221 -4.69 -10.65 -6.15
N MET A 222 -3.79 -11.07 -5.26
CA MET A 222 -4.07 -12.16 -4.33
C MET A 222 -5.23 -11.83 -3.40
N VAL A 223 -5.21 -10.68 -2.73
CA VAL A 223 -6.27 -10.27 -1.80
C VAL A 223 -7.61 -10.11 -2.53
N SER A 224 -7.61 -9.48 -3.71
CA SER A 224 -8.83 -9.30 -4.52
C SER A 224 -9.42 -10.61 -5.03
N LEU A 225 -8.59 -11.58 -5.42
CA LEU A 225 -9.07 -12.88 -5.89
C LEU A 225 -9.60 -13.76 -4.75
N LEU A 226 -9.00 -13.62 -3.56
CA LEU A 226 -9.35 -14.43 -2.40
C LEU A 226 -10.46 -13.83 -1.56
N SER A 227 -10.86 -12.57 -1.77
CA SER A 227 -11.84 -11.87 -0.93
C SER A 227 -13.21 -12.53 -0.91
N GLY A 228 -13.70 -13.05 -2.05
CA GLY A 228 -14.98 -13.76 -2.09
C GLY A 228 -14.95 -15.05 -1.26
N LEU A 229 -13.88 -15.84 -1.37
CA LEU A 229 -13.67 -17.04 -0.55
C LEU A 229 -13.50 -16.68 0.94
N TRP A 230 -12.83 -15.56 1.20
CA TRP A 230 -12.63 -15.05 2.55
C TRP A 230 -13.95 -14.66 3.23
N ASP A 231 -14.83 -13.96 2.51
CA ASP A 231 -16.15 -13.59 3.00
C ASP A 231 -17.02 -14.82 3.31
N GLU A 232 -16.96 -15.87 2.47
CA GLU A 232 -17.64 -17.14 2.73
C GLU A 232 -17.10 -17.84 3.99
N LEU A 233 -15.77 -17.87 4.16
CA LEU A 233 -15.11 -18.53 5.29
C LEU A 233 -15.43 -17.87 6.64
N PHE A 234 -15.52 -16.54 6.68
CA PHE A 234 -15.73 -15.78 7.91
C PHE A 234 -17.17 -15.24 8.08
N GLY A 235 -18.11 -15.74 7.27
CA GLY A 235 -19.53 -15.41 7.39
C GLY A 235 -19.86 -13.94 7.10
N GLY A 236 -19.04 -13.28 6.27
CA GLY A 236 -19.23 -11.89 5.83
C GLY A 236 -18.88 -10.82 6.86
N GLY A 237 -18.14 -11.16 7.92
CA GLY A 237 -17.60 -10.20 8.88
C GLY A 237 -16.22 -9.66 8.49
N ASN A 238 -16.00 -8.37 8.68
CA ASN A 238 -14.80 -7.66 8.22
C ASN A 238 -13.62 -7.72 9.21
N LEU A 239 -13.88 -8.04 10.48
CA LEU A 239 -12.87 -8.04 11.54
C LEU A 239 -11.70 -9.02 11.31
N PRO A 240 -11.91 -10.26 10.83
CA PRO A 240 -10.81 -11.18 10.54
C PRO A 240 -9.81 -10.61 9.52
N SER A 241 -10.31 -9.88 8.51
CA SER A 241 -9.48 -9.20 7.51
C SER A 241 -8.55 -8.18 8.16
N PHE A 242 -9.06 -7.39 9.10
CA PHE A 242 -8.25 -6.40 9.82
C PHE A 242 -7.25 -7.03 10.76
N ILE A 243 -7.56 -8.17 11.39
CA ILE A 243 -6.61 -8.90 12.24
C ILE A 243 -5.46 -9.45 11.39
N VAL A 244 -5.76 -10.08 10.26
CA VAL A 244 -4.71 -10.55 9.33
C VAL A 244 -3.89 -9.37 8.82
N GLY A 245 -4.54 -8.26 8.47
CA GLY A 245 -3.86 -7.03 8.10
C GLY A 245 -2.96 -6.50 9.21
N ALA A 246 -3.40 -6.52 10.47
CA ALA A 246 -2.60 -6.08 11.61
C ALA A 246 -1.35 -6.96 11.80
N VAL A 247 -1.49 -8.28 11.66
CA VAL A 247 -0.36 -9.22 11.73
C VAL A 247 0.61 -8.98 10.57
N ALA A 248 0.10 -8.78 9.35
CA ALA A 248 0.93 -8.51 8.17
C ALA A 248 1.69 -7.17 8.31
N ALA A 249 1.03 -6.12 8.81
CA ALA A 249 1.65 -4.83 9.09
C ALA A 249 2.72 -4.95 10.19
N ALA A 250 2.43 -5.66 11.29
CA ALA A 250 3.41 -5.90 12.35
C ALA A 250 4.62 -6.70 11.82
N ALA A 251 4.39 -7.74 11.01
CA ALA A 251 5.46 -8.50 10.35
C ALA A 251 6.31 -7.60 9.44
N SER A 252 5.69 -6.74 8.63
CA SER A 252 6.40 -5.75 7.81
C SER A 252 7.24 -4.82 8.68
N GLY A 253 6.69 -4.33 9.79
CA GLY A 253 7.41 -3.49 10.77
C GLY A 253 8.61 -4.20 11.40
N ILE A 254 8.48 -5.49 11.72
CA ILE A 254 9.59 -6.30 12.23
C ILE A 254 10.66 -6.46 11.17
N VAL A 255 10.31 -6.86 9.94
CA VAL A 255 11.26 -6.99 8.82
C VAL A 255 11.98 -5.67 8.56
N ALA A 256 11.24 -4.56 8.59
CA ALA A 256 11.77 -3.21 8.46
C ALA A 256 12.81 -2.88 9.53
N LEU A 257 12.55 -3.17 10.81
CA LEU A 257 13.46 -2.79 11.89
C LEU A 257 14.65 -3.75 12.05
N THR A 258 14.46 -5.04 11.76
CA THR A 258 15.45 -6.07 12.06
C THR A 258 16.33 -6.43 10.87
N ILE A 259 15.74 -6.62 9.69
CA ILE A 259 16.43 -7.23 8.54
C ILE A 259 16.81 -6.17 7.50
N LEU A 260 16.01 -5.11 7.34
CA LEU A 260 16.29 -4.08 6.34
C LEU A 260 17.60 -3.36 6.67
N PRO A 261 18.58 -3.32 5.75
CA PRO A 261 19.80 -2.57 5.97
C PRO A 261 19.50 -1.07 5.94
N SER A 262 20.11 -0.32 6.85
CA SER A 262 20.07 1.14 6.80
C SER A 262 20.86 1.59 5.58
N PRO A 263 20.31 2.41 4.68
CA PRO A 263 21.13 3.06 3.67
C PRO A 263 22.11 3.97 4.42
N ASP A 264 23.41 3.73 4.28
CA ASP A 264 24.42 4.69 4.76
C ASP A 264 24.22 5.99 3.99
N VAL A 265 23.64 6.99 4.66
CA VAL A 265 23.56 8.39 4.18
C VAL A 265 24.57 9.27 4.93
N LEU A 266 25.46 8.68 5.74
CA LEU A 266 26.36 9.41 6.65
C LEU A 266 27.85 9.41 6.24
N SER A 267 28.19 9.02 5.01
CA SER A 267 29.57 9.12 4.50
C SER A 267 29.71 10.02 3.27
N ALA A 268 28.72 10.86 2.99
CA ALA A 268 28.76 11.84 1.90
C ALA A 268 28.28 13.22 2.39
N GLN A 269 28.95 13.72 3.43
CA GLN A 269 29.10 15.15 3.71
C GLN A 269 30.56 15.43 4.01
#